data_AF-A0A2T0MH25-F1
#
_entry.id   AF-A0A2T0MH25-F1
#
_cell.length_a   1.000
_cell.length_b   1.000
_cell.length_c   1.000
_cell.angle_alpha   90.00
_cell.angle_beta   90.00
_cell.angle_gamma   90.00
#
_symmetry.space_group_name_H-M   'P 1'
#
loop_
_entity.id
_entity.type
_entity.pdbx_description
1 polymer ?
#
loop_
_entity_poly.entity_id
_entity_poly.type
_entity_poly.pdbx_seq_one_letter_code
_entity_poly.pdbx_strand_id
1 'polypeptide(L)'
;MRLFVYEKHLTSNLLSIMKKIIFAFALLASIGFTGCSSDDDSSSSNCTTCSITLLDITTSTEYCDNGDGTVTATTEGESETVDLEGISFDAFIAQLGLIADCN
;
A
#
# COMPACT_ATOMS: atom_id res chain seq x y z
N MET A 1 32.54 -14.08 18.83
CA MET A 1 32.75 -12.91 17.97
C MET A 1 31.73 -12.97 16.83
N ARG A 2 30.47 -12.69 17.19
CA ARG A 2 29.25 -13.11 16.47
C ARG A 2 28.43 -11.93 15.93
N LEU A 3 29.00 -10.72 15.84
CA LEU A 3 28.22 -9.52 15.44
C LEU A 3 28.63 -8.83 14.13
N PHE A 4 29.85 -9.00 13.62
CA PHE A 4 30.27 -8.35 12.35
C PHE A 4 29.95 -9.16 11.07
N VAL A 5 29.34 -10.34 11.23
CA VAL A 5 28.94 -11.23 10.12
C VAL A 5 27.69 -10.69 9.40
N TYR A 6 26.98 -9.70 9.95
CA TYR A 6 25.66 -9.28 9.49
C TYR A 6 25.63 -8.04 8.55
N GLU A 7 26.71 -7.26 8.42
CA GLU A 7 26.65 -5.97 7.70
C GLU A 7 27.29 -5.96 6.29
N LYS A 8 28.29 -6.81 5.99
CA LYS A 8 29.23 -6.51 4.88
C LYS A 8 29.16 -7.32 3.59
N HIS A 9 28.28 -8.30 3.46
CA HIS A 9 28.24 -9.06 2.20
C HIS A 9 26.83 -9.24 1.62
N LEU A 10 25.94 -8.34 2.01
CA LEU A 10 24.67 -8.07 1.36
C LEU A 10 24.85 -7.26 0.05
N THR A 11 26.06 -6.77 -0.28
CA THR A 11 26.25 -5.73 -1.33
C THR A 11 27.14 -6.09 -2.53
N SER A 12 27.90 -7.20 -2.56
CA SER A 12 28.90 -7.41 -3.64
C SER A 12 28.52 -8.41 -4.75
N ASN A 13 27.67 -9.42 -4.48
CA ASN A 13 27.46 -10.53 -5.44
C ASN A 13 26.12 -10.50 -6.17
N LEU A 14 25.21 -9.58 -5.81
CA LEU A 14 24.06 -9.23 -6.64
C LEU A 14 24.44 -8.27 -7.80
N LEU A 15 25.73 -7.96 -7.96
CA LEU A 15 26.26 -7.14 -9.06
C LEU A 15 26.46 -7.94 -10.36
N SER A 16 26.33 -9.28 -10.33
CA SER A 16 26.59 -10.17 -11.48
C SER A 16 25.33 -10.60 -12.26
N ILE A 17 24.14 -10.15 -11.86
CA ILE A 17 22.88 -10.45 -12.58
C ILE A 17 22.54 -9.36 -13.64
N MET A 18 23.35 -8.29 -13.69
CA MET A 18 23.24 -7.18 -14.65
C MET A 18 23.73 -7.56 -16.07
N LYS A 19 23.07 -8.53 -16.72
CA LYS A 19 23.23 -8.78 -18.17
C LYS A 19 21.95 -9.27 -18.85
N LYS A 20 20.80 -9.32 -18.19
CA LYS A 20 19.57 -9.90 -18.77
C LYS A 20 18.27 -9.14 -18.54
N ILE A 21 18.31 -7.95 -17.95
CA ILE A 21 17.12 -7.13 -17.69
C ILE A 21 17.20 -5.80 -18.44
N ILE A 22 17.51 -5.90 -19.73
CA ILE A 22 17.11 -4.88 -20.70
C ILE A 22 15.78 -5.38 -21.25
N PHE A 23 14.67 -5.05 -20.57
CA PHE A 23 13.34 -4.83 -21.15
C PHE A 23 12.31 -4.59 -20.03
N ALA A 24 11.66 -3.44 -20.11
CA ALA A 24 10.30 -3.16 -19.66
C ALA A 24 9.98 -3.26 -18.16
N PHE A 25 10.07 -2.13 -17.45
CA PHE A 25 9.00 -1.65 -16.55
C PHE A 25 9.05 -0.11 -16.48
N ALA A 26 9.18 0.52 -17.64
CA ALA A 26 8.60 1.83 -17.85
C ALA A 26 7.13 1.56 -18.15
N LEU A 27 6.26 1.67 -17.14
CA LEU A 27 4.78 1.81 -17.20
C LEU A 27 4.20 1.42 -15.85
N LEU A 28 4.21 2.33 -14.87
CA LEU A 28 3.12 2.50 -13.90
C LEU A 28 2.99 4.01 -13.58
N ALA A 29 2.97 4.81 -14.64
CA ALA A 29 2.49 6.18 -14.62
C ALA A 29 1.12 6.18 -15.29
N SER A 30 0.13 5.57 -14.64
CA SER A 30 -1.30 5.67 -14.94
C SER A 30 -2.06 4.70 -14.04
N ILE A 31 -2.22 5.03 -12.75
CA ILE A 31 -3.45 4.62 -12.09
C ILE A 31 -4.42 5.74 -12.41
N GLY A 32 -5.06 5.57 -13.56
CA GLY A 32 -6.16 6.42 -13.97
C GLY A 32 -7.30 6.28 -12.97
N PHE A 33 -8.01 7.37 -12.78
CA PHE A 33 -9.32 7.45 -12.14
C PHE A 33 -10.12 6.14 -12.29
N THR A 34 -10.34 5.42 -11.19
CA THR A 34 -11.57 4.65 -10.97
C THR A 34 -12.49 5.51 -10.12
N GLY A 35 -13.01 6.58 -10.73
CA GLY A 35 -14.33 7.02 -10.33
C GLY A 35 -15.34 6.00 -10.87
N CYS A 36 -16.40 5.76 -10.10
CA CYS A 36 -17.62 5.00 -10.44
C CYS A 36 -17.53 3.48 -10.28
N SER A 37 -18.47 2.87 -9.55
CA SER A 37 -19.85 2.60 -10.01
C SER A 37 -19.85 1.70 -11.25
N SER A 38 -20.51 0.56 -11.09
CA SER A 38 -20.69 -0.56 -12.02
C SER A 38 -19.51 -1.53 -12.16
N ASP A 39 -19.68 -2.67 -11.48
CA ASP A 39 -19.74 -4.01 -12.06
C ASP A 39 -18.62 -4.46 -13.02
N ASP A 40 -18.12 -5.67 -12.74
CA ASP A 40 -17.26 -6.56 -13.52
C ASP A 40 -15.71 -6.42 -13.46
N ASP A 41 -15.16 -7.43 -12.79
CA ASP A 41 -13.93 -8.19 -13.07
C ASP A 41 -12.52 -7.65 -12.71
N SER A 42 -11.97 -8.36 -11.71
CA SER A 42 -10.60 -8.91 -11.70
C SER A 42 -9.44 -8.03 -11.24
N SER A 43 -9.42 -7.67 -9.95
CA SER A 43 -8.33 -8.03 -9.03
C SER A 43 -8.76 -7.68 -7.61
N SER A 44 -8.68 -8.65 -6.72
CA SER A 44 -9.12 -8.56 -5.32
C SER A 44 -8.18 -7.67 -4.49
N SER A 45 -8.09 -6.38 -4.80
CA SER A 45 -7.51 -5.38 -3.90
C SER A 45 -8.51 -5.19 -2.76
N ASN A 46 -8.19 -5.63 -1.54
CA ASN A 46 -9.05 -5.41 -0.38
C ASN A 46 -8.97 -3.93 0.00
N CYS A 47 -9.78 -3.09 -0.65
CA CYS A 47 -9.92 -1.68 -0.30
C CYS A 47 -11.08 -1.50 0.67
N THR A 48 -10.86 -0.70 1.71
CA THR A 48 -11.85 -0.32 2.73
C THR A 48 -11.90 1.18 2.83
N THR A 49 -13.10 1.76 2.79
CA THR A 49 -13.27 3.20 2.95
C THR A 49 -13.60 3.53 4.39
N CYS A 50 -12.80 4.38 5.03
CA CYS A 50 -13.03 4.84 6.40
C CYS A 50 -13.41 6.32 6.40
N SER A 51 -14.54 6.64 7.05
CA SER A 51 -15.02 8.01 7.23
C SER A 51 -14.88 8.45 8.68
N ILE A 52 -14.30 9.62 8.90
CA ILE A 52 -14.17 10.23 10.23
C ILE A 52 -15.02 11.50 10.24
N THR A 53 -15.89 11.64 11.24
CA THR A 53 -16.69 12.87 11.43
C THR A 53 -16.23 13.61 12.69
N LEU A 54 -15.64 14.79 12.52
CA LEU A 54 -15.26 15.70 13.61
C LEU A 54 -15.93 17.06 13.39
N LEU A 55 -16.59 17.59 14.42
CA LEU A 55 -17.20 18.94 14.40
C LEU A 55 -18.10 19.19 13.17
N ASP A 56 -18.97 18.23 12.84
CA ASP A 56 -19.86 18.24 11.67
C ASP A 56 -19.16 18.24 10.29
N ILE A 57 -17.84 17.98 10.25
CA ILE A 57 -17.09 17.78 9.02
C ILE A 57 -16.76 16.29 8.89
N THR A 58 -17.21 15.67 7.80
CA THR A 58 -16.91 14.27 7.46
C THR A 58 -15.80 14.22 6.43
N THR A 59 -14.70 13.54 6.76
CA THR A 59 -13.59 13.25 5.86
C THR A 59 -13.56 11.75 5.58
N SER A 60 -13.48 11.38 4.30
CA SER A 60 -13.42 9.98 3.87
C SER A 60 -12.03 9.68 3.32
N THR A 61 -11.45 8.57 3.76
CA THR A 61 -10.15 8.06 3.33
C THR A 61 -10.32 6.61 2.88
N GLU A 62 -9.89 6.31 1.67
CA GLU A 62 -9.84 4.93 1.15
C GLU A 62 -8.50 4.30 1.50
N TYR A 63 -8.52 3.08 2.05
CA TYR A 63 -7.34 2.31 2.39
C TYR A 63 -7.32 1.01 1.59
N CYS A 64 -6.29 0.81 0.77
CA CYS A 64 -6.15 -0.37 -0.08
C CYS A 64 -4.93 -1.21 0.33
N ASP A 65 -5.13 -2.51 0.53
CA ASP A 65 -4.03 -3.46 0.73
C ASP A 65 -3.30 -3.74 -0.60
N ASN A 66 -1.99 -3.50 -0.62
CA ASN A 66 -1.14 -3.79 -1.79
C ASN A 66 -0.64 -5.25 -1.79
N GLY A 67 -0.83 -5.99 -0.70
CA GLY A 67 -0.45 -7.41 -0.57
C GLY A 67 1.04 -7.66 -0.36
N ASP A 68 1.87 -6.61 -0.34
CA ASP A 68 3.30 -6.66 0.00
C ASP A 68 3.60 -6.27 1.45
N GLY A 69 2.56 -6.03 2.27
CA GLY A 69 2.69 -5.52 3.64
C GLY A 69 2.62 -3.99 3.73
N THR A 70 2.24 -3.33 2.66
CA THR A 70 1.96 -1.88 2.62
C THR A 70 0.47 -1.63 2.36
N VAL A 71 0.00 -0.47 2.81
CA VAL A 71 -1.33 0.06 2.55
C VAL A 71 -1.23 1.38 1.80
N THR A 72 -2.10 1.61 0.82
CA THR A 72 -2.26 2.92 0.18
C THR A 72 -3.48 3.62 0.75
N ALA A 73 -3.28 4.81 1.31
CA ALA A 73 -4.33 5.67 1.84
C ALA A 73 -4.59 6.83 0.87
N THR A 74 -5.84 6.99 0.43
CA THR A 74 -6.24 8.03 -0.52
C THR A 74 -7.28 8.95 0.11
N THR A 75 -6.98 10.25 0.17
CA THR A 75 -7.88 11.29 0.71
C THR A 75 -7.89 12.48 -0.25
N GLU A 76 -9.08 12.95 -0.65
CA GLU A 76 -9.26 14.09 -1.56
C GLU A 76 -8.45 14.02 -2.88
N GLY A 77 -8.16 12.80 -3.35
CA GLY A 77 -7.42 12.56 -4.59
C GLY A 77 -5.89 12.49 -4.42
N GLU A 78 -5.38 12.79 -3.23
CA GLU A 78 -3.98 12.56 -2.88
C GLU A 78 -3.82 11.16 -2.27
N SER A 79 -2.78 10.44 -2.66
CA SER A 79 -2.51 9.08 -2.17
C SER A 79 -1.14 8.98 -1.53
N GLU A 80 -1.06 8.31 -0.39
CA GLU A 80 0.17 8.01 0.32
C GLU A 80 0.26 6.51 0.60
N THR A 81 1.44 5.92 0.38
CA THR A 81 1.70 4.51 0.72
C THR A 81 2.42 4.45 2.07
N VAL A 82 1.90 3.61 2.96
CA VAL A 82 2.40 3.42 4.31
C VAL A 82 2.77 1.95 4.50
N ASP A 83 3.96 1.70 5.05
CA ASP A 83 4.39 0.36 5.45
C ASP A 83 3.71 -0.04 6.75
N LEU A 84 3.11 -1.23 6.80
CA LEU A 84 2.40 -1.71 7.99
C LEU A 84 3.35 -2.31 9.04
N GLU A 85 4.66 -2.32 8.79
CA GLU A 85 5.71 -2.83 9.68
C GLU A 85 5.45 -4.29 10.15
N GLY A 86 4.80 -5.09 9.29
CA GLY A 86 4.43 -6.48 9.57
C GLY A 86 3.08 -6.67 10.28
N ILE A 87 2.29 -5.61 10.47
CA ILE A 87 0.88 -5.68 10.89
C ILE A 87 0.02 -6.09 9.68
N SER A 88 -1.01 -6.91 9.90
CA SER A 88 -1.95 -7.28 8.83
C SER A 88 -2.90 -6.13 8.50
N PHE A 89 -3.36 -6.05 7.25
CA PHE A 89 -4.33 -5.06 6.82
C PHE A 89 -5.61 -5.06 7.69
N ASP A 90 -6.17 -6.23 7.99
CA ASP A 90 -7.31 -6.35 8.91
C ASP A 90 -7.04 -5.74 10.30
N ALA A 91 -5.84 -5.95 10.85
CA ALA A 91 -5.49 -5.41 12.16
C ALA A 91 -5.29 -3.88 12.12
N PHE A 92 -4.82 -3.36 11.00
CA PHE A 92 -4.72 -1.93 10.74
C PHE A 92 -6.12 -1.29 10.63
N ILE A 93 -7.00 -1.85 9.80
CA ILE A 93 -8.39 -1.36 9.64
C ILE A 93 -9.18 -1.50 10.94
N ALA A 94 -9.03 -2.59 11.69
CA ALA A 94 -9.71 -2.78 12.97
C ALA A 94 -9.31 -1.70 14.01
N GLN A 95 -8.06 -1.24 13.99
CA GLN A 95 -7.61 -0.13 14.84
C GLN A 95 -8.18 1.21 14.39
N LEU A 96 -8.22 1.46 13.08
CA LEU A 96 -8.85 2.67 12.53
C LEU A 96 -10.36 2.70 12.82
N GLY A 97 -11.04 1.55 12.79
CA GLY A 97 -12.45 1.39 13.13
C GLY A 97 -12.82 1.79 14.56
N LEU A 98 -11.84 2.05 15.44
CA LEU A 98 -12.09 2.60 16.79
C LEU A 98 -12.40 4.11 16.77
N ILE A 99 -11.95 4.81 15.73
CA ILE A 99 -12.07 6.27 15.58
C ILE A 99 -12.77 6.69 14.28
N ALA A 100 -12.89 5.78 13.32
CA ALA A 100 -13.48 5.97 12.01
C ALA A 100 -14.57 4.93 11.76
N ASP A 101 -15.52 5.26 10.89
CA ASP A 101 -16.50 4.32 10.35
C ASP A 101 -15.94 3.71 9.06
N CYS A 102 -15.51 2.45 9.11
CA CYS A 102 -14.87 1.74 7.99
C CYS A 102 -15.82 0.73 7.35
N ASN A 103 -16.08 0.86 6.05
CA ASN A 103 -16.98 0.00 5.27
C ASN A 103 -16.50 -0.23 3.82
#